data_AF-A0A7W5SD76-F1
#
_entry.id   AF-A0A7W5SD76-F1
#
_cell.length_a   1.000
_cell.length_b   1.000
_cell.length_c   1.000
_cell.angle_alpha   90.00
_cell.angle_beta   90.00
_cell.angle_gamma   90.00
#
_symmetry.space_group_name_H-M   'P 1'
#
loop_
_entity.id
_entity.type
_entity.pdbx_description
1 polymer ?
#
loop_
_entity_poly.entity_id
_entity_poly.type
_entity_poly.pdbx_seq_one_letter_code
_entity_poly.pdbx_strand_id
1 'polypeptide(L)'
;MTDEVKPQRRSLTGGLGAIRNDPAEAPERDVALSPAAVRAGFDTVPVPMAEVEQLRANQTPQLPRRTRGAGRSVPFSLKLRPDTLEYIYSIANGRNIPLAQVIEELVDAHMRSSQQG
;
A
#
# COMPACT_ATOMS: atom_id res chain seq x y z
N MET A 1 37.17 9.70 -35.63
CA MET A 1 36.19 8.59 -35.66
C MET A 1 36.70 7.50 -34.73
N THR A 2 36.09 7.37 -33.55
CA THR A 2 35.88 6.12 -32.77
C THR A 2 35.36 6.54 -31.39
N ASP A 3 34.04 6.41 -31.19
CA ASP A 3 33.41 6.66 -29.89
C ASP A 3 33.50 5.40 -29.01
N GLU A 4 33.96 5.60 -27.78
CA GLU A 4 34.14 4.56 -26.75
C GLU A 4 32.79 4.22 -26.09
N VAL A 5 32.31 2.99 -26.30
CA VAL A 5 31.01 2.53 -25.78
C VAL A 5 31.17 2.00 -24.36
N LYS A 6 30.70 2.77 -23.38
CA LYS A 6 30.68 2.40 -21.95
C LYS A 6 29.67 1.27 -21.67
N PRO A 7 29.99 0.25 -20.86
CA PRO A 7 29.08 -0.86 -20.60
C PRO A 7 27.87 -0.42 -19.76
N GLN A 8 26.69 -0.47 -20.38
CA GLN A 8 25.42 -0.08 -19.77
C GLN A 8 24.90 -1.21 -18.86
N ARG A 9 24.82 -0.94 -17.54
CA ARG A 9 24.26 -1.91 -16.57
C ARG A 9 22.78 -2.14 -16.89
N ARG A 10 22.41 -3.39 -17.20
CA ARG A 10 21.02 -3.79 -17.43
C ARG A 10 20.24 -3.75 -16.12
N SER A 11 19.19 -2.94 -16.07
CA SER A 11 18.28 -2.86 -14.92
C SER A 11 17.38 -4.10 -14.86
N LEU A 12 17.35 -4.78 -13.71
CA LEU A 12 16.43 -5.90 -13.44
C LEU A 12 15.05 -5.43 -12.94
N THR A 13 14.83 -4.12 -12.79
CA THR A 13 13.52 -3.58 -12.37
C THR A 13 12.52 -3.45 -13.52
N GLY A 14 12.93 -3.74 -14.77
CA GLY A 14 12.09 -3.59 -15.96
C GLY A 14 10.81 -4.45 -15.97
N GLY A 15 10.76 -5.51 -15.18
CA GLY A 15 9.61 -6.41 -15.10
C GLY A 15 8.56 -6.08 -14.04
N LEU A 16 8.88 -5.22 -13.06
CA LEU A 16 7.99 -4.96 -11.91
C LEU A 16 7.28 -3.59 -11.99
N GLY A 17 7.63 -2.74 -12.95
CA GLY A 17 7.02 -1.42 -13.14
C GLY A 17 5.73 -1.40 -13.95
N ALA A 18 5.30 -2.54 -14.51
CA ALA A 18 4.16 -2.61 -15.42
C ALA A 18 2.86 -3.12 -14.78
N ILE A 19 2.83 -3.37 -13.46
CA ILE A 19 1.55 -3.53 -12.76
C ILE A 19 1.08 -2.12 -12.39
N ARG A 20 0.75 -1.33 -13.42
CA ARG A 20 -0.13 -0.19 -13.23
C ARG A 20 -1.48 -0.76 -12.82
N ASN A 21 -1.86 -0.47 -11.59
CA ASN A 21 -3.24 -0.59 -11.15
C ASN A 21 -3.99 0.60 -11.76
N ASP A 22 -4.04 0.65 -13.09
CA ASP A 22 -5.00 1.50 -13.77
C ASP A 22 -6.37 0.97 -13.34
N PRO A 23 -7.32 1.83 -12.92
CA PRO A 23 -8.69 1.37 -12.77
C PRO A 23 -9.04 0.76 -14.12
N ALA A 24 -9.26 -0.56 -14.15
CA ALA A 24 -9.63 -1.26 -15.37
C ALA A 24 -10.73 -0.43 -16.02
N GLU A 25 -10.41 0.12 -17.20
CA GLU A 25 -11.40 0.78 -18.03
C GLU A 25 -12.58 -0.17 -18.07
N ALA A 26 -13.73 0.30 -17.57
CA ALA A 26 -14.92 -0.54 -17.50
C ALA A 26 -15.05 -1.17 -18.89
N PRO A 27 -15.10 -2.51 -19.02
CA PRO A 27 -15.14 -3.12 -20.33
C PRO A 27 -16.26 -2.44 -21.10
N GLU A 28 -15.93 -1.84 -22.24
CA GLU A 28 -16.94 -1.38 -23.17
C GLU A 28 -17.91 -2.53 -23.30
N ARG A 29 -19.21 -2.24 -23.15
CA ARG A 29 -20.26 -3.25 -23.18
C ARG A 29 -20.40 -3.78 -24.61
N ASP A 30 -19.40 -4.49 -25.09
CA ASP A 30 -19.59 -5.51 -26.11
C ASP A 30 -20.21 -6.69 -25.39
N VAL A 31 -21.53 -6.74 -25.48
CA VAL A 31 -22.40 -7.86 -25.09
C VAL A 31 -22.14 -9.01 -26.07
N ALA A 32 -20.90 -9.48 -26.15
CA ALA A 32 -20.56 -10.71 -26.81
C ALA A 32 -20.60 -11.81 -25.76
N LEU A 33 -21.78 -12.41 -25.61
CA LEU A 33 -22.00 -13.60 -24.80
C LEU A 33 -20.94 -14.65 -25.16
N SER A 34 -20.18 -15.12 -24.18
CA SER A 34 -19.25 -16.21 -24.45
C SER A 34 -20.08 -17.44 -24.88
N PRO A 35 -19.67 -18.17 -25.93
CA PRO A 35 -20.43 -19.33 -26.41
C PRO A 35 -20.56 -20.42 -25.33
N ALA A 36 -19.64 -20.43 -24.36
CA ALA A 36 -19.70 -21.30 -23.19
C ALA A 36 -20.85 -20.93 -22.23
N ALA A 37 -21.12 -19.63 -22.03
CA ALA A 37 -22.19 -19.15 -21.15
C ALA A 37 -23.58 -19.47 -21.73
N VAL A 38 -23.75 -19.29 -23.04
CA VAL A 38 -25.00 -19.62 -23.76
C VAL A 38 -25.29 -21.12 -23.69
N ARG A 39 -24.27 -21.96 -23.91
CA ARG A 39 -24.42 -23.42 -23.86
C ARG A 39 -24.78 -23.95 -22.47
N ALA A 40 -24.35 -23.27 -21.42
CA ALA A 40 -24.62 -23.64 -20.04
C ALA A 40 -25.94 -23.05 -19.49
N GLY A 41 -26.72 -22.33 -20.32
CA GLY A 41 -28.05 -21.85 -19.94
C GLY A 41 -28.06 -20.72 -18.90
N PHE A 42 -26.92 -20.06 -18.66
CA PHE A 42 -26.83 -18.95 -17.72
C PHE A 42 -27.58 -17.70 -18.19
N ASP A 43 -27.91 -17.63 -19.48
CA ASP A 43 -28.52 -16.46 -20.12
C ASP A 43 -30.06 -16.51 -20.15
N THR A 44 -30.66 -17.65 -19.80
CA THR A 44 -32.12 -17.84 -19.80
C THR A 44 -32.74 -17.76 -18.41
N VAL A 45 -31.95 -17.54 -17.37
CA VAL A 45 -32.45 -17.36 -16.00
C VAL A 45 -32.69 -15.86 -15.78
N PRO A 46 -33.95 -15.38 -15.72
CA PRO A 46 -34.23 -14.00 -15.38
C PRO A 46 -33.81 -13.76 -13.93
N VAL A 47 -32.63 -13.17 -13.74
CA VAL A 47 -32.21 -12.70 -12.42
C VAL A 47 -33.03 -11.45 -12.10
N PRO A 48 -33.83 -11.44 -11.02
CA PRO A 48 -34.56 -10.24 -10.65
C PRO A 48 -33.55 -9.13 -10.34
N MET A 49 -33.69 -7.99 -11.02
CA MET A 49 -32.77 -6.84 -10.90
C MET A 49 -32.57 -6.40 -9.45
N ALA A 50 -33.56 -6.64 -8.58
CA ALA A 50 -33.51 -6.38 -7.15
C ALA A 50 -32.43 -7.20 -6.42
N GLU A 51 -32.17 -8.45 -6.81
CA GLU A 51 -31.10 -9.27 -6.22
C GLU A 51 -29.73 -8.79 -6.68
N VAL A 52 -29.58 -8.39 -7.94
CA VAL A 52 -28.34 -7.82 -8.47
C VAL A 52 -27.99 -6.51 -7.77
N GLU A 53 -29.01 -5.68 -7.52
CA GLU A 53 -28.86 -4.40 -6.84
C GLU A 53 -28.55 -4.56 -5.34
N GLN A 54 -29.14 -5.54 -4.66
CA GLN A 54 -28.77 -5.92 -3.30
C GLN A 54 -27.34 -6.48 -3.20
N LEU A 55 -26.92 -7.31 -4.14
CA LEU A 55 -25.56 -7.85 -4.20
C LEU A 55 -24.53 -6.73 -4.48
N ARG A 56 -24.87 -5.75 -5.32
CA ARG A 56 -24.04 -4.53 -5.50
C ARG A 56 -24.00 -3.64 -4.27
N ALA A 57 -25.12 -3.46 -3.58
CA ALA A 57 -25.20 -2.67 -2.36
C ALA A 57 -24.36 -3.27 -1.22
N ASN A 58 -24.23 -4.61 -1.19
CA ASN A 58 -23.39 -5.34 -0.23
C ASN A 58 -21.92 -5.47 -0.66
N GLN A 59 -21.57 -5.03 -1.87
CA GLN A 59 -20.21 -5.05 -2.41
C GLN A 59 -19.44 -3.75 -2.15
N THR A 60 -19.82 -2.94 -1.15
CA THR A 60 -18.97 -1.84 -0.71
C THR A 60 -17.59 -2.43 -0.37
N PRO A 61 -16.53 -2.16 -1.15
CA PRO A 61 -15.21 -2.61 -0.82
C PRO A 61 -14.76 -1.68 0.30
N GLN A 62 -15.15 -2.01 1.53
CA GLN A 62 -14.50 -1.41 2.69
C GLN A 62 -13.08 -1.95 2.64
N LEU A 63 -12.16 -1.19 2.00
CA LEU A 63 -10.73 -1.49 2.03
C LEU A 63 -10.40 -1.86 3.47
N PRO A 64 -9.61 -2.94 3.71
CA PRO A 64 -9.12 -3.24 5.04
C PRO A 64 -8.43 -1.98 5.57
N ARG A 65 -9.15 -1.22 6.40
CA ARG A 65 -8.56 -0.09 7.09
C ARG A 65 -7.54 -0.76 7.98
N ARG A 66 -6.25 -0.51 7.74
CA ARG A 66 -5.17 -0.89 8.66
C ARG A 66 -5.65 -0.49 10.04
N THR A 67 -6.01 -1.48 10.86
CA THR A 67 -6.14 -1.30 12.30
C THR A 67 -4.73 -0.96 12.76
N ARG A 68 -4.43 0.34 12.82
CA ARG A 68 -3.21 0.83 13.46
C ARG A 68 -3.37 0.38 14.91
N GLY A 69 -2.56 -0.59 15.33
CA GLY A 69 -2.59 -1.11 16.68
C GLY A 69 -2.65 0.05 17.67
N ALA A 70 -3.52 -0.09 18.67
CA ALA A 70 -3.65 0.87 19.75
C ALA A 70 -2.27 1.05 20.39
N GLY A 71 -1.66 2.22 20.16
CA GLY A 71 -0.31 2.51 20.65
C GLY A 71 0.15 3.94 20.46
N ARG A 72 -0.65 4.81 19.82
CA ARG A 72 -0.30 6.24 19.67
C ARG A 72 -1.53 7.07 19.98
N SER A 73 -1.81 7.23 21.27
CA SER A 73 -3.04 7.86 21.78
C SER A 73 -3.12 9.36 21.46
N VAL A 74 -2.00 10.02 21.18
CA VAL A 74 -1.95 11.45 20.86
C VAL A 74 -0.96 11.72 19.72
N PRO A 75 -1.42 12.23 18.55
CA PRO A 75 -0.50 12.73 17.54
C PRO A 75 0.12 14.05 18.02
N PHE A 76 1.42 14.21 17.83
CA PHE A 76 2.12 15.46 18.10
C PHE A 76 3.16 15.73 17.01
N SER A 77 3.40 17.01 16.75
CA SER A 77 4.34 17.46 15.73
C SER A 77 5.59 18.02 16.40
N LEU A 78 6.76 17.58 15.94
CA LEU A 78 8.04 18.07 16.40
C LEU A 78 8.86 18.57 15.22
N LYS A 79 9.63 19.65 15.44
CA LYS A 79 10.69 20.07 14.51
C LYS A 79 12.01 19.56 15.05
N LEU A 80 12.62 18.65 14.30
CA LEU A 80 13.95 18.10 14.62
C LEU A 80 15.00 18.72 13.70
N ARG A 81 16.23 18.81 14.18
CA ARG A 81 17.37 19.11 13.30
C ARG A 81 17.53 17.99 12.26
N PRO A 82 17.97 18.30 11.02
CA PRO A 82 18.17 17.29 9.98
C PRO A 82 19.05 16.11 10.42
N ASP A 83 20.19 16.39 11.07
CA ASP A 83 21.13 15.37 11.54
C ASP A 83 20.47 14.40 12.54
N THR A 84 19.64 14.92 13.45
CA THR A 84 18.92 14.10 14.45
C THR A 84 17.88 13.21 13.77
N LEU A 85 17.20 13.75 12.76
CA LEU A 85 16.21 13.01 12.00
C LEU A 85 16.87 11.87 11.20
N GLU A 86 18.00 12.12 10.53
CA GLU A 86 18.78 11.09 9.83
C GLU A 86 19.26 9.99 10.77
N TYR A 87 19.78 10.36 11.95
CA TYR A 87 20.17 9.42 12.98
C TYR A 87 19.02 8.49 13.40
N ILE A 88 17.84 9.04 13.69
CA ILE A 88 16.66 8.24 14.05
C ILE A 88 16.26 7.29 12.89
N TYR A 89 16.31 7.76 11.65
CA TYR A 89 16.06 6.91 10.48
C TYR A 89 17.06 5.76 10.35
N SER A 90 18.34 6.02 10.59
CA SER A 90 19.39 4.99 10.55
C SER A 90 19.10 3.84 11.54
N ILE A 91 18.67 4.18 12.77
CA ILE A 91 18.33 3.20 13.81
C ILE A 91 17.06 2.44 13.43
N ALA A 92 16.02 3.16 12.98
CA ALA A 92 14.76 2.56 12.60
C ALA A 92 14.94 1.54 11.47
N ASN A 93 15.72 1.89 10.45
CA ASN A 93 16.02 1.01 9.33
C ASN A 93 16.92 -0.16 9.73
N GLY A 94 17.96 0.08 10.54
CA GLY A 94 18.87 -0.97 11.01
C GLY A 94 18.19 -2.02 11.90
N ARG A 95 17.19 -1.61 12.69
CA ARG A 95 16.42 -2.48 13.58
C ARG A 95 15.10 -2.97 12.96
N ASN A 96 14.73 -2.47 11.77
CA ASN A 96 13.46 -2.72 11.11
C ASN A 96 12.24 -2.45 12.02
N ILE A 97 12.24 -1.29 12.70
CA ILE A 97 11.17 -0.86 13.62
C ILE A 97 10.57 0.49 13.21
N PRO A 98 9.34 0.82 13.65
CA PRO A 98 8.73 2.11 13.34
C PRO A 98 9.50 3.29 13.93
N LEU A 99 9.59 4.41 13.20
CA LEU A 99 10.27 5.62 13.66
C LEU A 99 9.78 6.13 15.03
N ALA A 100 8.46 6.07 15.28
CA ALA A 100 7.93 6.50 16.57
C ALA A 100 8.40 5.62 17.75
N GLN A 101 8.60 4.31 17.51
CA GLN A 101 9.13 3.40 18.53
C GLN A 101 10.52 3.85 18.97
N VAL A 102 11.37 4.24 18.02
CA VAL A 102 12.72 4.76 18.32
C VAL A 102 12.64 6.04 19.15
N ILE A 103 11.72 6.94 18.81
CA ILE A 103 11.51 8.19 19.55
C ILE A 103 11.05 7.90 20.98
N GLU A 104 10.09 7.00 21.16
CA GLU A 104 9.60 6.58 22.48
C GLU A 104 10.74 6.02 23.34
N GLU A 105 11.55 5.09 22.79
CA GLU A 105 12.70 4.52 23.48
C GLU A 105 13.76 5.56 23.88
N LEU A 106 14.02 6.53 23.00
CA LEU A 106 14.96 7.64 23.27
C LEU A 106 14.44 8.55 24.39
N VAL A 107 13.15 8.86 24.40
CA VAL A 107 12.52 9.66 25.46
C VAL A 107 12.59 8.91 26.79
N ASP A 108 12.27 7.61 26.80
CA ASP A 108 12.35 6.78 28.01
C ASP A 108 13.78 6.67 28.55
N ALA A 109 14.78 6.56 27.68
CA ALA A 109 16.18 6.57 28.07
C ALA A 109 16.58 7.92 28.68
N HIS A 110 16.15 9.03 28.06
CA HIS A 110 16.42 10.37 28.57
C HIS A 110 15.78 10.59 29.95
N MET A 111 14.50 10.24 30.12
CA MET A 111 13.80 10.38 31.40
C MET A 111 14.46 9.58 32.53
N ARG A 112 14.92 8.36 32.23
CA ARG A 112 15.66 7.53 33.20
C ARG A 112 17.00 8.17 33.59
N SER A 113 17.72 8.77 32.64
CA SER A 113 18.97 9.47 32.94
C SER A 113 18.76 10.72 33.80
N SER A 114 17.67 11.45 33.55
CA SER A 114 17.33 12.69 34.27
C SER A 114 16.86 12.46 35.70
N GLN A 115 16.41 11.24 36.05
CA GLN A 115 15.99 10.87 37.40
C GLN A 115 17.14 10.37 38.29
N GLN A 116 18.32 10.10 37.72
CA GLN A 116 19.47 9.55 38.43
C GLN A 116 20.53 10.60 38.80
N GLY A 117 20.33 11.87 38.42
CA GLY A 117 21.18 13.01 38.79
C GLY A 117 20.46 13.95 39.72
#